data_AF-A0A4R6VLX1-F1
#
_entry.id   AF-A0A4R6VLX1-F1
#
_cell.length_a   1.000
_cell.length_b   1.000
_cell.length_c   1.000
_cell.angle_alpha   90.00
_cell.angle_beta   90.00
_cell.angle_gamma   90.00
#
_symmetry.space_group_name_H-M   'P 1'
#
loop_
_entity.id
_entity.type
_entity.pdbx_description
1 polymer ?
#
loop_
_entity_poly.entity_id
_entity_poly.type
_entity_poly.pdbx_seq_one_letter_code
_entity_poly.pdbx_strand_id
1 'polypeptide(L)'
;MIVPEGTDVVEATASLLAEGIGDGLPVVPPTPSRVAAVLGDTDDPDAELGAVPPLFGSLTARLTATCCVLAGAPAGALPVVLTAATACLAPELNLLGVATTTGTAAVAMIVAGPVAARIGLTHGTGMLGPGPHTNGAVGRALALTLATAGGVQPGTTTMATTAQPARYTCCLAADPSGPWGTAPDSVTVLPIGGTAEVLPRDDRPDPDAVLDPLAEALAGAVRAAGDLTLGRDLTQAVVLPPEVAARLAPTFPDVADLVAELRRRGDAALGHRVGDVLPIVAGGPGVKMLHLPGWMGGSRPVTVRM
;
A
#
# COMPACT_ATOMS: atom_id res chain seq x y z
N MET A 1 -19.84 -10.90 -11.81
CA MET A 1 -18.38 -11.00 -11.70
C MET A 1 -17.81 -12.35 -12.14
N ILE A 2 -18.35 -13.51 -11.74
CA ILE A 2 -17.88 -14.82 -12.25
C ILE A 2 -18.30 -15.00 -13.72
N VAL A 3 -17.39 -15.48 -14.56
CA VAL A 3 -17.64 -15.75 -16.00
C VAL A 3 -17.53 -17.25 -16.31
N PRO A 4 -18.13 -17.75 -17.42
CA PRO A 4 -18.04 -19.16 -17.78
C PRO A 4 -16.61 -19.68 -17.96
N GLU A 5 -16.44 -20.99 -17.84
CA GLU A 5 -15.16 -21.62 -18.16
C GLU A 5 -14.78 -21.38 -19.63
N GLY A 6 -13.49 -21.13 -19.88
CA GLY A 6 -12.96 -20.92 -21.22
C GLY A 6 -13.25 -19.53 -21.83
N THR A 7 -13.90 -18.61 -21.12
CA THR A 7 -14.07 -17.22 -21.60
C THR A 7 -12.71 -16.58 -21.89
N ASP A 8 -12.61 -15.92 -23.04
CA ASP A 8 -11.40 -15.22 -23.47
C ASP A 8 -11.11 -13.99 -22.58
N VAL A 9 -9.84 -13.61 -22.46
CA VAL A 9 -9.41 -12.46 -21.65
C VAL A 9 -10.04 -11.16 -22.12
N VAL A 10 -10.13 -10.94 -23.43
CA VAL A 10 -10.69 -9.70 -24.01
C VAL A 10 -12.20 -9.66 -23.77
N GLU A 11 -12.89 -10.78 -23.98
CA GLU A 11 -14.32 -10.91 -23.73
C GLU A 11 -14.68 -10.71 -22.25
N ALA A 12 -13.95 -11.35 -21.34
CA ALA A 12 -14.14 -11.18 -19.90
C ALA A 12 -13.89 -9.74 -19.48
N THR A 13 -12.80 -9.13 -19.97
CA THR A 13 -12.48 -7.73 -19.66
C THR A 13 -13.59 -6.79 -20.14
N ALA A 14 -14.04 -6.93 -21.39
CA ALA A 14 -15.07 -6.06 -21.97
C ALA A 14 -16.43 -6.20 -21.25
N SER A 15 -16.86 -7.42 -20.96
CA SER A 15 -18.12 -7.68 -20.26
C SER A 15 -18.13 -7.14 -18.83
N LEU A 16 -17.05 -7.38 -18.07
CA LEU A 16 -16.94 -6.88 -16.70
C LEU A 16 -16.89 -5.34 -16.65
N LEU A 17 -16.14 -4.70 -17.55
CA LEU A 17 -16.10 -3.24 -17.62
C LEU A 17 -17.47 -2.64 -17.99
N ALA A 18 -18.25 -3.31 -18.84
CA ALA A 18 -19.61 -2.89 -19.17
C ALA A 18 -20.56 -2.96 -17.95
N GLU A 19 -20.28 -3.84 -16.99
CA GLU A 19 -20.97 -3.92 -15.69
C GLU A 19 -20.38 -2.97 -14.63
N GLY A 20 -19.37 -2.16 -14.99
CA GLY A 20 -18.67 -1.26 -14.06
C GLY A 20 -17.67 -1.97 -13.15
N ILE A 21 -17.32 -3.22 -13.44
CA ILE A 21 -16.36 -4.02 -12.66
C ILE A 21 -14.98 -3.98 -13.34
N GLY A 22 -13.95 -3.64 -12.57
CA GLY A 22 -12.58 -3.60 -13.04
C GLY A 22 -11.98 -2.19 -12.96
N ASP A 23 -10.82 -2.03 -13.59
CA ASP A 23 -9.98 -0.83 -13.49
C ASP A 23 -9.45 -0.39 -14.87
N GLY A 24 -10.05 -0.88 -15.95
CA GLY A 24 -9.65 -0.58 -17.33
C GLY A 24 -8.41 -1.34 -17.82
N LEU A 25 -7.76 -2.15 -16.97
CA LEU A 25 -6.70 -3.07 -17.38
C LEU A 25 -7.28 -4.45 -17.72
N PRO A 26 -6.60 -5.26 -18.57
CA PRO A 26 -6.98 -6.65 -18.78
C PRO A 26 -7.07 -7.42 -17.47
N VAL A 27 -8.02 -8.35 -17.40
CA VAL A 27 -8.24 -9.21 -16.23
C VAL A 27 -8.09 -10.68 -16.60
N VAL A 28 -7.62 -11.50 -15.66
CA VAL A 28 -7.76 -12.95 -15.81
C VAL A 28 -9.24 -13.29 -15.58
N PRO A 29 -9.91 -13.99 -16.52
CA PRO A 29 -11.32 -14.32 -16.39
C PRO A 29 -11.58 -15.08 -15.07
N PRO A 30 -12.43 -14.57 -14.17
CA PRO A 30 -12.70 -15.20 -12.88
C PRO A 30 -13.70 -16.34 -13.05
N THR A 31 -13.23 -17.47 -13.57
CA THR A 31 -14.06 -18.66 -13.77
C THR A 31 -14.29 -19.39 -12.45
N PRO A 32 -15.35 -20.21 -12.31
CA PRO A 32 -15.62 -20.97 -11.09
C PRO A 32 -14.42 -21.78 -10.61
N SER A 33 -13.70 -22.46 -11.50
CA SER A 33 -12.52 -23.26 -11.16
C SER A 33 -11.36 -22.41 -10.65
N ARG A 34 -11.09 -21.25 -11.27
CA ARG A 34 -10.03 -20.34 -10.83
C ARG A 34 -10.33 -19.75 -9.45
N VAL A 35 -11.57 -19.33 -9.22
CA VAL A 35 -11.97 -18.79 -7.92
C VAL A 35 -11.94 -19.88 -6.84
N ALA A 36 -12.40 -21.10 -7.15
CA ALA A 36 -12.28 -22.23 -6.23
C ALA A 36 -10.82 -22.56 -5.90
N ALA A 37 -9.91 -22.51 -6.87
CA ALA A 37 -8.48 -22.73 -6.65
C ALA A 37 -7.83 -21.68 -5.73
N VAL A 38 -8.26 -20.41 -5.82
CA VAL A 38 -7.81 -19.34 -4.91
C VAL A 38 -8.43 -19.49 -3.52
N LEU A 39 -9.70 -19.86 -3.44
CA LEU A 39 -10.38 -20.11 -2.17
C LEU A 39 -9.78 -21.28 -1.40
N GLY A 40 -9.36 -22.35 -2.08
CA GLY A 40 -8.82 -23.54 -1.42
C GLY A 40 -9.76 -24.06 -0.33
N ASP A 41 -9.22 -24.28 0.87
CA ASP A 41 -9.95 -24.75 2.05
C ASP A 41 -10.49 -23.60 2.93
N THR A 42 -10.76 -22.42 2.35
CA THR A 42 -11.33 -21.30 3.10
C THR A 42 -12.68 -21.66 3.70
N ASP A 43 -12.77 -21.60 5.03
CA ASP A 43 -14.03 -21.77 5.76
C ASP A 43 -15.00 -20.62 5.48
N ASP A 44 -16.27 -20.97 5.27
CA ASP A 44 -17.39 -20.05 4.99
C ASP A 44 -17.01 -18.84 4.12
N PRO A 45 -16.71 -19.05 2.83
CA PRO A 45 -16.17 -17.99 1.96
C PRO A 45 -17.14 -16.83 1.71
N ASP A 46 -18.41 -16.99 2.10
CA ASP A 46 -19.47 -16.00 1.95
C ASP A 46 -19.79 -15.26 3.26
N ALA A 47 -19.10 -15.59 4.37
CA ALA A 47 -19.19 -14.86 5.62
C ALA A 47 -18.81 -13.38 5.44
N GLU A 48 -19.65 -12.50 5.97
CA GLU A 48 -19.40 -11.06 5.94
C GLU A 48 -18.38 -10.66 7.02
N LEU A 49 -17.26 -10.12 6.57
CA LEU A 49 -16.17 -9.63 7.42
C LEU A 49 -16.31 -8.14 7.76
N GLY A 50 -17.20 -7.43 7.06
CA GLY A 50 -17.54 -6.04 7.30
C GLY A 50 -18.03 -5.33 6.05
N ALA A 51 -18.47 -4.09 6.22
CA ALA A 51 -19.02 -3.27 5.14
C ALA A 51 -17.99 -2.26 4.61
N VAL A 52 -17.68 -2.33 3.31
CA VAL A 52 -16.67 -1.49 2.67
C VAL A 52 -17.30 -0.18 2.19
N PRO A 53 -16.90 1.01 2.71
CA PRO A 53 -17.37 2.28 2.19
C PRO A 53 -16.88 2.54 0.75
N PRO A 54 -17.52 3.44 -0.02
CA PRO A 54 -18.62 4.32 0.38
C PRO A 54 -20.03 3.74 0.30
N LEU A 55 -20.26 2.70 -0.51
CA LEU A 55 -21.60 2.09 -0.64
C LEU A 55 -21.89 1.01 0.41
N PHE A 56 -20.91 0.71 1.29
CA PHE A 56 -21.05 -0.24 2.38
C PHE A 56 -21.41 -1.66 1.91
N GLY A 57 -20.84 -2.09 0.78
CA GLY A 57 -21.00 -3.46 0.29
C GLY A 57 -20.20 -4.46 1.13
N SER A 58 -20.65 -5.71 1.12
CA SER A 58 -20.11 -6.78 1.96
C SER A 58 -18.70 -7.20 1.53
N LEU A 59 -17.75 -7.21 2.47
CA LEU A 59 -16.43 -7.82 2.29
C LEU A 59 -16.51 -9.30 2.64
N THR A 60 -16.18 -10.17 1.67
CA THR A 60 -16.12 -11.63 1.88
C THR A 60 -14.84 -12.22 1.30
N ALA A 61 -14.49 -13.43 1.71
CA ALA A 61 -13.36 -14.15 1.13
C ALA A 61 -13.62 -14.51 -0.34
N ARG A 62 -14.85 -14.84 -0.73
CA ARG A 62 -15.23 -15.10 -2.13
C ARG A 62 -15.03 -13.87 -3.02
N LEU A 63 -15.45 -12.70 -2.56
CA LEU A 63 -15.24 -11.45 -3.28
C LEU A 63 -13.74 -11.20 -3.47
N THR A 64 -12.98 -11.29 -2.39
CA THR A 64 -11.53 -11.05 -2.39
C THR A 64 -10.78 -12.07 -3.28
N ALA A 65 -11.15 -13.34 -3.23
CA ALA A 65 -10.59 -14.39 -4.09
C ALA A 65 -10.89 -14.12 -5.57
N THR A 66 -12.09 -13.65 -5.87
CA THR A 66 -12.46 -13.26 -7.24
C THR A 66 -11.61 -12.08 -7.73
N CYS A 67 -11.40 -11.06 -6.89
CA CYS A 67 -10.51 -9.93 -7.19
C CYS A 67 -9.03 -10.35 -7.31
N CYS A 68 -8.58 -11.35 -6.54
CA CYS A 68 -7.26 -11.95 -6.71
C CYS A 68 -7.12 -12.60 -8.09
N VAL A 69 -8.12 -13.34 -8.56
CA VAL A 69 -8.13 -13.89 -9.93
C VAL A 69 -8.09 -12.75 -10.94
N LEU A 70 -9.00 -11.77 -10.86
CA LEU A 70 -9.04 -10.63 -11.79
C LEU A 70 -7.68 -9.94 -11.94
N ALA A 71 -6.99 -9.72 -10.81
CA ALA A 71 -5.68 -9.09 -10.76
C ALA A 71 -4.54 -9.96 -11.28
N GLY A 72 -4.75 -11.27 -11.45
CA GLY A 72 -3.69 -12.23 -11.75
C GLY A 72 -2.78 -12.52 -10.55
N ALA A 73 -3.28 -12.34 -9.33
CA ALA A 73 -2.54 -12.65 -8.11
C ALA A 73 -2.41 -14.18 -7.92
N PRO A 74 -1.30 -14.66 -7.33
CA PRO A 74 -1.16 -16.08 -7.03
C PRO A 74 -2.20 -16.52 -6.00
N ALA A 75 -2.65 -17.78 -6.06
CA ALA A 75 -3.68 -18.31 -5.14
C ALA A 75 -3.31 -18.12 -3.65
N GLY A 76 -2.03 -18.29 -3.30
CA GLY A 76 -1.54 -18.07 -1.94
C GLY A 76 -1.63 -16.62 -1.43
N ALA A 77 -1.99 -15.64 -2.27
CA ALA A 77 -2.14 -14.25 -1.87
C ALA A 77 -3.46 -13.96 -1.13
N LEU A 78 -4.48 -14.82 -1.24
CA LEU A 78 -5.81 -14.57 -0.65
C LEU A 78 -5.74 -14.18 0.84
N PRO A 79 -5.04 -14.90 1.74
CA PRO A 79 -4.98 -14.54 3.15
C PRO A 79 -4.39 -13.14 3.39
N VAL A 80 -3.37 -12.76 2.61
CA VAL A 80 -2.71 -11.45 2.72
C VAL A 80 -3.64 -10.33 2.25
N VAL A 81 -4.29 -10.49 1.10
CA VAL A 81 -5.22 -9.49 0.55
C VAL A 81 -6.45 -9.35 1.42
N LEU A 82 -7.01 -10.46 1.95
CA LEU A 82 -8.16 -10.44 2.84
C LEU A 82 -7.84 -9.76 4.17
N THR A 83 -6.66 -10.04 4.73
CA THR A 83 -6.16 -9.36 5.94
C THR A 83 -5.99 -7.86 5.69
N ALA A 84 -5.42 -7.47 4.56
CA ALA A 84 -5.27 -6.07 4.18
C ALA A 84 -6.63 -5.37 4.01
N ALA A 85 -7.56 -5.98 3.28
CA ALA A 85 -8.89 -5.44 3.05
C ALA A 85 -9.67 -5.26 4.36
N THR A 86 -9.55 -6.23 5.28
CA THR A 86 -10.15 -6.14 6.63
C THR A 86 -9.49 -5.05 7.47
N ALA A 87 -8.15 -4.94 7.42
CA ALA A 87 -7.42 -3.87 8.11
C ALA A 87 -7.84 -2.47 7.62
N CYS A 88 -8.20 -2.34 6.35
CA CYS A 88 -8.72 -1.08 5.81
C CYS A 88 -10.07 -0.65 6.41
N LEU A 89 -10.80 -1.55 7.07
CA LEU A 89 -12.07 -1.23 7.73
C LEU A 89 -11.89 -0.63 9.13
N ALA A 90 -10.67 -0.63 9.67
CA ALA A 90 -10.41 -0.01 10.96
C ALA A 90 -10.69 1.51 10.89
N PRO A 91 -11.41 2.09 11.88
CA PRO A 91 -11.80 3.50 11.86
C PRO A 91 -10.63 4.47 11.68
N GLU A 92 -9.47 4.14 12.25
CA GLU A 92 -8.26 4.95 12.21
C GLU A 92 -7.68 5.09 10.81
N LEU A 93 -7.98 4.17 9.88
CA LEU A 93 -7.55 4.27 8.49
C LEU A 93 -8.37 5.32 7.72
N ASN A 94 -9.59 5.61 8.16
CA ASN A 94 -10.53 6.51 7.48
C ASN A 94 -10.75 6.15 5.99
N LEU A 95 -11.07 4.88 5.70
CA LEU A 95 -11.25 4.41 4.32
C LEU A 95 -12.35 5.17 3.56
N LEU A 96 -13.43 5.58 4.24
CA LEU A 96 -14.49 6.39 3.62
C LEU A 96 -13.91 7.71 3.07
N GLY A 97 -13.09 8.40 3.85
CA GLY A 97 -12.40 9.60 3.41
C GLY A 97 -11.45 9.33 2.25
N VAL A 98 -10.65 8.26 2.32
CA VAL A 98 -9.70 7.85 1.26
C VAL A 98 -10.41 7.53 -0.06
N ALA A 99 -11.58 6.90 0.00
CA ALA A 99 -12.36 6.52 -1.17
C ALA A 99 -13.08 7.72 -1.82
N THR A 100 -13.61 8.64 -1.00
CA THR A 100 -14.48 9.73 -1.46
C THR A 100 -13.78 11.07 -1.67
N THR A 101 -12.53 11.21 -1.22
CA THR A 101 -11.75 12.45 -1.35
C THR A 101 -11.63 12.94 -2.80
N THR A 102 -11.56 14.26 -2.95
CA THR A 102 -11.20 14.92 -4.21
C THR A 102 -9.69 14.91 -4.50
N GLY A 103 -8.88 14.46 -3.55
CA GLY A 103 -7.43 14.38 -3.66
C GLY A 103 -6.91 13.08 -4.27
N THR A 104 -5.61 12.88 -4.14
CA THR A 104 -4.84 11.79 -4.75
C THR A 104 -4.67 10.57 -3.85
N ALA A 105 -5.54 10.36 -2.84
CA ALA A 105 -5.33 9.27 -1.88
C ALA A 105 -5.24 7.89 -2.55
N ALA A 106 -4.40 7.00 -2.04
CA ALA A 106 -4.38 5.59 -2.38
C ALA A 106 -4.04 4.77 -1.12
N VAL A 107 -4.36 3.47 -1.12
CA VAL A 107 -3.96 2.57 -0.04
C VAL A 107 -2.67 1.87 -0.43
N ALA A 108 -1.58 2.14 0.29
CA ALA A 108 -0.35 1.37 0.21
C ALA A 108 -0.43 0.15 1.14
N MET A 109 0.09 -0.98 0.69
CA MET A 109 0.20 -2.22 1.45
C MET A 109 1.67 -2.59 1.63
N ILE A 110 2.07 -2.80 2.87
CA ILE A 110 3.41 -3.25 3.25
C ILE A 110 3.26 -4.62 3.88
N VAL A 111 3.91 -5.63 3.30
CA VAL A 111 3.90 -7.00 3.80
C VAL A 111 5.26 -7.30 4.42
N ALA A 112 5.26 -7.79 5.66
CA ALA A 112 6.49 -8.11 6.37
C ALA A 112 6.46 -9.57 6.84
N GLY A 113 7.66 -10.13 7.04
CA GLY A 113 7.86 -11.50 7.48
C GLY A 113 7.94 -12.54 6.35
N PRO A 114 8.24 -13.81 6.70
CA PRO A 114 8.35 -14.93 5.76
C PRO A 114 7.17 -15.09 4.77
N VAL A 115 5.96 -14.61 5.11
CA VAL A 115 4.79 -14.65 4.22
C VAL A 115 5.05 -13.96 2.89
N ALA A 116 5.81 -12.85 2.88
CA ALA A 116 6.13 -12.12 1.66
C ALA A 116 6.83 -13.02 0.63
N ALA A 117 7.85 -13.77 1.06
CA ALA A 117 8.57 -14.70 0.19
C ALA A 117 7.70 -15.89 -0.23
N ARG A 118 6.86 -16.42 0.67
CA ARG A 118 5.97 -17.56 0.37
C ARG A 118 4.99 -17.26 -0.77
N ILE A 119 4.52 -16.03 -0.89
CA ILE A 119 3.59 -15.61 -1.95
C ILE A 119 4.30 -14.93 -3.13
N GLY A 120 5.64 -14.89 -3.12
CA GLY A 120 6.44 -14.36 -4.22
C GLY A 120 6.48 -12.83 -4.30
N LEU A 121 6.27 -12.12 -3.19
CA LEU A 121 6.54 -10.68 -3.11
C LEU A 121 8.04 -10.42 -3.08
N THR A 122 8.44 -9.25 -3.59
CA THR A 122 9.81 -8.75 -3.53
C THR A 122 9.90 -7.49 -2.68
N HIS A 123 10.99 -7.39 -1.93
CA HIS A 123 11.45 -6.17 -1.25
C HIS A 123 12.61 -5.52 -2.00
N GLY A 124 13.01 -6.02 -3.18
CA GLY A 124 14.22 -5.61 -3.89
C GLY A 124 14.01 -4.59 -5.02
N THR A 125 14.89 -4.64 -6.02
CA THR A 125 14.89 -3.73 -7.18
C THR A 125 13.52 -3.66 -7.86
N GLY A 126 13.03 -2.44 -8.07
CA GLY A 126 11.80 -2.21 -8.84
C GLY A 126 10.52 -2.70 -8.17
N MET A 127 10.51 -2.95 -6.85
CA MET A 127 9.38 -3.55 -6.12
C MET A 127 8.01 -2.87 -6.26
N LEU A 128 7.96 -1.57 -6.59
CA LEU A 128 6.71 -0.82 -6.86
C LEU A 128 6.46 -0.57 -8.36
N GLY A 129 7.38 -1.00 -9.21
CA GLY A 129 7.31 -0.86 -10.66
C GLY A 129 6.77 -2.12 -11.35
N PRO A 130 6.64 -2.08 -12.69
CA PRO A 130 6.32 -3.26 -13.47
C PRO A 130 7.46 -4.28 -13.41
N GLY A 131 7.13 -5.57 -13.47
CA GLY A 131 8.14 -6.64 -13.45
C GLY A 131 7.52 -8.02 -13.24
N PRO A 132 8.34 -9.07 -13.18
CA PRO A 132 7.88 -10.45 -13.00
C PRO A 132 7.41 -10.75 -11.57
N HIS A 133 7.34 -9.74 -10.71
CA HIS A 133 7.02 -9.87 -9.30
C HIS A 133 5.52 -9.80 -9.05
N THR A 134 5.07 -10.47 -7.99
CA THR A 134 3.64 -10.53 -7.66
C THR A 134 3.12 -9.27 -7.00
N ASN A 135 3.99 -8.36 -6.54
CA ASN A 135 3.64 -7.10 -5.87
C ASN A 135 2.53 -6.33 -6.59
N GLY A 136 2.68 -6.12 -7.90
CA GLY A 136 1.71 -5.40 -8.71
C GLY A 136 0.33 -6.07 -8.68
N ALA A 137 0.29 -7.39 -8.86
CA ALA A 137 -0.94 -8.18 -8.84
C ALA A 137 -1.60 -8.23 -7.46
N VAL A 138 -0.80 -8.40 -6.38
CA VAL A 138 -1.30 -8.46 -5.00
C VAL A 138 -1.84 -7.09 -4.55
N GLY A 139 -1.14 -6.00 -4.86
CA GLY A 139 -1.64 -4.64 -4.61
C GLY A 139 -2.89 -4.30 -5.43
N ARG A 140 -2.97 -4.76 -6.69
CA ARG A 140 -4.15 -4.61 -7.55
C ARG A 140 -5.34 -5.42 -7.03
N ALA A 141 -5.12 -6.61 -6.51
CA ALA A 141 -6.17 -7.42 -5.89
C ALA A 141 -6.82 -6.68 -4.70
N LEU A 142 -6.02 -6.03 -3.84
CA LEU A 142 -6.55 -5.18 -2.78
C LEU A 142 -7.36 -4.00 -3.34
N ALA A 143 -6.82 -3.28 -4.31
CA ALA A 143 -7.51 -2.14 -4.93
C ALA A 143 -8.86 -2.55 -5.55
N LEU A 144 -8.90 -3.64 -6.30
CA LEU A 144 -10.13 -4.19 -6.90
C LEU A 144 -11.12 -4.66 -5.84
N THR A 145 -10.65 -5.27 -4.75
CA THR A 145 -11.51 -5.71 -3.63
C THR A 145 -12.21 -4.51 -3.00
N LEU A 146 -11.45 -3.48 -2.63
CA LEU A 146 -12.00 -2.25 -2.04
C LEU A 146 -12.93 -1.52 -3.02
N ALA A 147 -12.54 -1.43 -4.30
CA ALA A 147 -13.34 -0.76 -5.31
C ALA A 147 -14.66 -1.49 -5.59
N THR A 148 -14.63 -2.81 -5.69
CA THR A 148 -15.81 -3.64 -6.00
C THR A 148 -16.77 -3.67 -4.82
N ALA A 149 -16.27 -3.91 -3.61
CA ALA A 149 -17.09 -3.91 -2.39
C ALA A 149 -17.64 -2.51 -2.07
N GLY A 150 -16.80 -1.48 -2.19
CA GLY A 150 -17.16 -0.09 -1.91
C GLY A 150 -17.99 0.57 -3.00
N GLY A 151 -18.10 -0.03 -4.18
CA GLY A 151 -18.76 0.55 -5.35
C GLY A 151 -18.06 1.81 -5.84
N VAL A 152 -16.72 1.82 -5.86
CA VAL A 152 -15.91 2.96 -6.29
C VAL A 152 -16.02 3.16 -7.80
N GLN A 153 -16.57 4.30 -8.20
CA GLN A 153 -16.83 4.70 -9.58
C GLN A 153 -16.43 6.17 -9.76
N PRO A 154 -15.44 6.47 -10.62
CA PRO A 154 -15.01 7.84 -10.89
C PRO A 154 -16.17 8.76 -11.28
N GLY A 155 -16.26 9.92 -10.64
CA GLY A 155 -17.30 10.92 -10.88
C GLY A 155 -18.67 10.59 -10.28
N THR A 156 -18.81 9.44 -9.61
CA THR A 156 -20.06 9.04 -8.93
C THR A 156 -19.84 8.86 -7.44
N THR A 157 -18.98 7.92 -7.04
CA THR A 157 -18.70 7.61 -5.62
C THR A 157 -17.29 7.97 -5.19
N THR A 158 -16.37 8.17 -6.14
CA THR A 158 -15.08 8.81 -5.91
C THR A 158 -14.98 10.10 -6.73
N MET A 159 -14.56 11.18 -6.09
CA MET A 159 -14.54 12.53 -6.66
C MET A 159 -13.11 13.05 -6.87
N ALA A 160 -12.12 12.15 -6.92
CA ALA A 160 -10.73 12.50 -7.12
C ALA A 160 -10.57 13.36 -8.39
N THR A 161 -9.97 14.54 -8.23
CA THR A 161 -9.79 15.52 -9.33
C THR A 161 -8.80 15.02 -10.38
N THR A 162 -7.69 14.43 -9.92
CA THR A 162 -6.66 13.83 -10.79
C THR A 162 -6.36 12.38 -10.45
N ALA A 163 -6.71 11.92 -9.24
CA ALA A 163 -6.25 10.66 -8.66
C ALA A 163 -4.71 10.48 -8.75
N GLN A 164 -4.22 9.23 -8.70
CA GLN A 164 -2.82 8.89 -8.93
C GLN A 164 -2.66 7.41 -9.36
N PRO A 165 -1.52 7.02 -9.98
CA PRO A 165 -1.27 5.63 -10.39
C PRO A 165 -1.32 4.61 -9.25
N ALA A 166 -0.97 4.98 -8.01
CA ALA A 166 -1.01 4.08 -6.86
C ALA A 166 -2.43 3.57 -6.52
N ARG A 167 -3.50 4.15 -7.08
CA ARG A 167 -4.86 3.61 -6.97
C ARG A 167 -5.06 2.29 -7.72
N TYR A 168 -4.22 1.98 -8.72
CA TYR A 168 -4.23 0.67 -9.37
C TYR A 168 -3.52 -0.38 -8.52
N THR A 169 -2.37 -0.03 -7.94
CA THR A 169 -1.57 -0.94 -7.12
C THR A 169 -0.51 -0.16 -6.35
N CYS A 170 -0.29 -0.53 -5.09
CA CYS A 170 0.82 -0.06 -4.27
C CYS A 170 1.11 -1.11 -3.19
N CYS A 171 1.98 -2.07 -3.50
CA CYS A 171 2.34 -3.15 -2.59
C CYS A 171 3.86 -3.37 -2.60
N LEU A 172 4.46 -3.43 -1.43
CA LEU A 172 5.86 -3.79 -1.25
C LEU A 172 6.04 -4.79 -0.11
N ALA A 173 7.12 -5.57 -0.16
CA ALA A 173 7.58 -6.31 0.99
C ALA A 173 8.65 -5.52 1.74
N ALA A 174 8.70 -5.68 3.07
CA ALA A 174 9.83 -5.23 3.87
C ALA A 174 10.97 -6.26 3.79
N ASP A 175 12.21 -5.78 3.74
CA ASP A 175 13.42 -6.60 3.73
C ASP A 175 13.63 -7.23 5.13
N PRO A 176 13.57 -8.57 5.26
CA PRO A 176 13.79 -9.24 6.54
C PRO A 176 15.24 -9.15 7.03
N SER A 177 16.19 -8.79 6.17
CA SER A 177 17.61 -8.65 6.51
C SER A 177 18.00 -7.23 6.94
N GLY A 178 17.03 -6.32 7.07
CA GLY A 178 17.26 -4.96 7.54
C GLY A 178 17.94 -4.89 8.92
N PRO A 179 18.71 -3.83 9.20
CA PRO A 179 19.53 -3.75 10.42
C PRO A 179 18.73 -3.62 11.71
N TRP A 180 17.44 -3.27 11.64
CA TRP A 180 16.55 -3.13 12.80
C TRP A 180 15.72 -4.38 13.11
N GLY A 181 16.12 -5.52 12.53
CA GLY A 181 15.57 -6.84 12.86
C GLY A 181 14.48 -7.33 11.89
N THR A 182 14.13 -8.60 12.06
CA THR A 182 13.10 -9.28 11.28
C THR A 182 11.72 -8.97 11.86
N ALA A 183 10.81 -8.49 11.01
CA ALA A 183 9.41 -8.37 11.36
C ALA A 183 8.70 -9.74 11.30
N PRO A 184 7.74 -10.03 12.20
CA PRO A 184 6.86 -11.19 12.06
C PRO A 184 5.95 -11.04 10.83
N ASP A 185 5.28 -12.14 10.46
CA ASP A 185 4.24 -12.12 9.43
C ASP A 185 3.19 -11.06 9.78
N SER A 186 3.09 -10.04 8.92
CA SER A 186 2.17 -8.93 9.14
C SER A 186 1.88 -8.18 7.85
N VAL A 187 0.74 -7.49 7.86
CA VAL A 187 0.30 -6.58 6.81
C VAL A 187 0.06 -5.22 7.45
N THR A 188 0.66 -4.18 6.87
CA THR A 188 0.37 -2.78 7.21
C THR A 188 -0.28 -2.10 6.02
N VAL A 189 -1.44 -1.48 6.23
CA VAL A 189 -2.10 -0.63 5.24
C VAL A 189 -1.95 0.83 5.64
N LEU A 190 -1.59 1.69 4.69
CA LEU A 190 -1.33 3.11 4.91
C LEU A 190 -1.96 3.93 3.78
N PRO A 191 -2.85 4.90 4.08
CA PRO A 191 -3.28 5.87 3.11
C PRO A 191 -2.16 6.85 2.74
N ILE A 192 -1.83 6.93 1.46
CA ILE A 192 -0.78 7.79 0.90
C ILE A 192 -1.36 8.82 -0.06
N GLY A 193 -0.77 10.00 -0.11
CA GLY A 193 -1.09 11.05 -1.08
C GLY A 193 -0.30 10.94 -2.39
N GLY A 194 0.74 10.13 -2.44
CA GLY A 194 1.64 10.05 -3.59
C GLY A 194 2.91 9.26 -3.31
N THR A 195 3.88 9.45 -4.20
CA THR A 195 5.25 8.92 -4.09
C THR A 195 6.23 10.03 -4.47
N ALA A 196 7.32 10.18 -3.72
CA ALA A 196 8.39 11.13 -4.03
C ALA A 196 9.77 10.46 -3.88
N GLU A 197 10.61 10.56 -4.91
CA GLU A 197 12.01 10.15 -4.78
C GLU A 197 12.77 11.14 -3.90
N VAL A 198 13.59 10.62 -3.00
CA VAL A 198 14.48 11.42 -2.15
C VAL A 198 15.90 10.91 -2.33
N LEU A 199 16.80 11.82 -2.70
CA LEU A 199 18.21 11.52 -2.87
C LEU A 199 19.01 12.08 -1.69
N PRO A 200 20.07 11.39 -1.24
CA PRO A 200 21.04 11.97 -0.34
C PRO A 200 21.70 13.20 -1.00
N ARG A 201 22.11 14.17 -0.19
CA ARG A 201 22.75 15.41 -0.68
C ARG A 201 24.10 15.17 -1.35
N ASP A 202 24.83 14.16 -0.90
CA ASP A 202 26.08 13.72 -1.49
C ASP A 202 26.30 12.22 -1.27
N ASP A 203 27.42 11.69 -1.75
CA ASP A 203 27.78 10.27 -1.70
C ASP A 203 28.49 9.85 -0.41
N ARG A 204 28.79 10.81 0.48
CA ARG A 204 29.57 10.56 1.70
C ARG A 204 28.77 9.69 2.68
N PRO A 205 29.44 8.94 3.56
CA PRO A 205 28.79 8.12 4.58
C PRO A 205 28.32 8.97 5.77
N ASP A 206 27.81 10.17 5.51
CA ASP A 206 27.32 11.08 6.52
C ASP A 206 25.80 10.85 6.72
N PRO A 207 25.34 10.47 7.93
CA PRO A 207 23.91 10.37 8.23
C PRO A 207 23.15 11.66 7.88
N ASP A 208 23.76 12.83 8.06
CA ASP A 208 23.10 14.12 7.78
C ASP A 208 22.75 14.29 6.29
N ALA A 209 23.61 13.78 5.40
CA ALA A 209 23.37 13.79 3.96
C ALA A 209 22.12 12.98 3.56
N VAL A 210 21.69 12.03 4.39
CA VAL A 210 20.49 11.21 4.22
C VAL A 210 19.29 11.79 4.96
N LEU A 211 19.47 12.18 6.23
CA LEU A 211 18.39 12.62 7.11
C LEU A 211 17.81 13.96 6.70
N ASP A 212 18.64 14.90 6.25
CA ASP A 212 18.20 16.25 5.89
C ASP A 212 17.21 16.25 4.70
N PRO A 213 17.50 15.63 3.55
CA PRO A 213 16.54 15.60 2.44
C PRO A 213 15.27 14.80 2.78
N LEU A 214 15.35 13.76 3.62
CA LEU A 214 14.15 13.06 4.13
C LEU A 214 13.30 13.99 5.01
N ALA A 215 13.92 14.72 5.93
CA ALA A 215 13.24 15.68 6.79
C ALA A 215 12.56 16.81 5.97
N GLU A 216 13.22 17.31 4.93
CA GLU A 216 12.64 18.28 4.00
C GLU A 216 11.46 17.70 3.20
N ALA A 217 11.53 16.43 2.79
CA ALA A 217 10.41 15.76 2.13
C ALA A 217 9.19 15.60 3.07
N LEU A 218 9.43 15.19 4.33
CA LEU A 218 8.39 15.10 5.35
C LEU A 218 7.70 16.46 5.61
N ALA A 219 8.50 17.53 5.75
CA ALA A 219 8.00 18.89 5.92
C ALA A 219 7.28 19.40 4.66
N GLY A 220 7.84 19.12 3.49
CA GLY A 220 7.30 19.51 2.19
C GLY A 220 5.91 18.92 1.93
N ALA A 221 5.68 17.66 2.30
CA ALA A 221 4.36 17.04 2.18
C ALA A 221 3.30 17.73 3.03
N VAL A 222 3.63 18.08 4.28
CA VAL A 222 2.70 18.82 5.16
C VAL A 222 2.45 20.24 4.64
N ARG A 223 3.45 20.91 4.07
CA ARG A 223 3.25 22.21 3.41
C ARG A 223 2.35 22.12 2.19
N ALA A 224 2.59 21.10 1.34
CA ALA A 224 1.82 20.87 0.12
C ALA A 224 0.35 20.56 0.40
N ALA A 225 0.05 20.02 1.59
CA ALA A 225 -1.31 19.80 2.05
C ALA A 225 -2.12 21.09 2.28
N GLY A 226 -1.45 22.24 2.44
CA GLY A 226 -2.09 23.54 2.63
C GLY A 226 -2.63 23.82 4.05
N ASP A 227 -2.72 22.80 4.91
CA ASP A 227 -3.11 22.95 6.32
C ASP A 227 -2.12 22.22 7.24
N LEU A 228 -1.35 23.01 8.00
CA LEU A 228 -0.34 22.51 8.92
C LEU A 228 -0.94 21.76 10.11
N THR A 229 -2.19 22.03 10.48
CA THR A 229 -2.83 21.37 11.63
C THR A 229 -3.10 19.89 11.36
N LEU A 230 -3.35 19.54 10.09
CA LEU A 230 -3.53 18.16 9.63
C LEU A 230 -2.22 17.35 9.70
N GLY A 231 -1.06 18.00 9.72
CA GLY A 231 0.23 17.32 9.85
C GLY A 231 0.45 16.61 11.18
N ARG A 232 -0.32 16.93 12.23
CA ARG A 232 -0.11 16.36 13.59
C ARG A 232 -0.43 14.88 13.69
N ASP A 233 -1.47 14.45 12.98
CA ASP A 233 -1.98 13.07 13.00
C ASP A 233 -1.60 12.29 11.75
N LEU A 234 -0.84 12.91 10.85
CA LEU A 234 -0.34 12.29 9.64
C LEU A 234 0.69 11.22 9.98
N THR A 235 0.59 10.06 9.34
CA THR A 235 1.71 9.13 9.26
C THR A 235 2.25 9.09 7.85
N GLN A 236 3.56 9.26 7.70
CA GLN A 236 4.27 9.20 6.44
C GLN A 236 5.19 7.98 6.45
N ALA A 237 5.48 7.37 5.31
CA ALA A 237 6.47 6.29 5.25
C ALA A 237 7.72 6.72 4.47
N VAL A 238 8.88 6.24 4.91
CA VAL A 238 10.15 6.40 4.21
C VAL A 238 10.72 5.03 3.93
N VAL A 239 11.02 4.76 2.67
CA VAL A 239 11.62 3.51 2.21
C VAL A 239 13.11 3.75 2.06
N LEU A 240 13.88 2.98 2.80
CA LEU A 240 15.34 3.04 2.86
C LEU A 240 15.91 1.82 2.15
N PRO A 241 16.67 2.00 1.06
CA PRO A 241 17.45 0.92 0.48
C PRO A 241 18.37 0.27 1.52
N PRO A 242 18.68 -1.03 1.39
CA PRO A 242 19.50 -1.75 2.36
C PRO A 242 20.85 -1.06 2.65
N GLU A 243 21.53 -0.47 1.66
CA GLU A 243 22.78 0.25 1.91
C GLU A 243 22.59 1.53 2.73
N VAL A 244 21.47 2.24 2.54
CA VAL A 244 21.16 3.44 3.32
C VAL A 244 20.82 3.06 4.75
N ALA A 245 19.98 2.05 4.96
CA ALA A 245 19.66 1.54 6.28
C ALA A 245 20.92 1.08 7.03
N ALA A 246 21.81 0.34 6.36
CA ALA A 246 23.08 -0.12 6.93
C ALA A 246 24.04 1.03 7.30
N ARG A 247 24.02 2.14 6.56
CA ARG A 247 24.81 3.35 6.90
C ARG A 247 24.26 4.06 8.14
N LEU A 248 22.94 4.07 8.33
CA LEU A 248 22.28 4.75 9.46
C LEU A 248 22.34 3.93 10.76
N ALA A 249 22.26 2.60 10.68
CA ALA A 249 22.16 1.72 11.83
C ALA A 249 23.27 1.87 12.90
N PRO A 250 24.54 2.13 12.57
CA PRO A 250 25.56 2.41 13.59
C PRO A 250 25.29 3.66 14.42
N THR A 251 24.61 4.66 13.84
CA THR A 251 24.22 5.90 14.53
C THR A 251 22.88 5.74 15.23
N PHE A 252 21.97 4.95 14.66
CA PHE A 252 20.64 4.66 15.19
C PHE A 252 20.43 3.15 15.34
N PRO A 253 20.96 2.52 16.40
CA PRO A 253 20.80 1.07 16.61
C PRO A 253 19.34 0.67 16.82
N ASP A 254 18.52 1.56 17.39
CA ASP A 254 17.07 1.42 17.46
C ASP A 254 16.41 2.27 16.37
N VAL A 255 15.47 1.69 15.62
CA VAL A 255 14.70 2.40 14.60
C VAL A 255 13.86 3.52 15.22
N ALA A 256 13.48 3.41 16.49
CA ALA A 256 12.76 4.45 17.21
C ALA A 256 13.59 5.74 17.34
N ASP A 257 14.91 5.62 17.51
CA ASP A 257 15.81 6.78 17.58
C ASP A 257 15.93 7.46 16.20
N LEU A 258 15.98 6.68 15.12
CA LEU A 258 15.94 7.21 13.75
C LEU A 258 14.63 7.98 13.50
N VAL A 259 13.48 7.43 13.91
CA VAL A 259 12.18 8.07 13.78
C VAL A 259 12.14 9.38 14.59
N ALA A 260 12.62 9.36 15.82
CA ALA A 260 12.69 10.55 16.66
C ALA A 260 13.53 11.66 16.02
N GLU A 261 14.68 11.30 15.43
CA GLU A 261 15.56 12.26 14.77
C GLU A 261 14.98 12.82 13.47
N LEU A 262 14.38 11.98 12.62
CA LEU A 262 13.69 12.42 11.40
C LEU A 262 12.55 13.40 11.73
N ARG A 263 11.78 13.10 12.79
CA ARG A 263 10.72 13.99 13.26
C ARG A 263 11.28 15.28 13.81
N ARG A 264 12.34 15.25 14.62
CA ARG A 264 12.98 16.45 15.16
C ARG A 264 13.46 17.39 14.04
N ARG A 265 14.10 16.84 13.01
CA ARG A 265 14.56 17.62 11.85
C ARG A 265 13.40 18.11 10.99
N GLY A 266 12.43 17.25 10.72
CA GLY A 266 11.23 17.62 9.97
C GLY A 266 10.45 18.73 10.66
N ASP A 267 10.29 18.65 11.98
CA ASP A 267 9.60 19.66 12.78
C ASP A 267 10.35 21.00 12.75
N ALA A 268 11.68 20.96 12.85
CA ALA A 268 12.52 22.15 12.72
C ALA A 268 12.43 22.77 11.32
N ALA A 269 12.47 21.95 10.26
CA ALA A 269 12.34 22.39 8.89
C ALA A 269 10.96 23.00 8.61
N LEU A 270 9.89 22.38 9.14
CA LEU A 270 8.50 22.80 8.94
C LEU A 270 8.12 24.03 9.80
N GLY A 271 8.66 24.13 11.01
CA GLY A 271 8.17 25.04 12.06
C GLY A 271 6.87 24.55 12.73
N HIS A 272 6.50 23.29 12.50
CA HIS A 272 5.32 22.62 13.03
C HIS A 272 5.54 21.10 13.04
N ARG A 273 4.64 20.31 13.64
CA ARG A 273 4.76 18.84 13.64
C ARG A 273 4.58 18.23 12.25
N VAL A 274 5.51 17.37 11.82
CA VAL A 274 5.42 16.58 10.56
C VAL A 274 4.64 15.28 10.68
N GLY A 275 4.26 14.91 11.90
CA GLY A 275 3.51 13.68 12.20
C GLY A 275 4.42 12.52 12.61
N ASP A 276 3.92 11.30 12.42
CA ASP A 276 4.67 10.06 12.63
C ASP A 276 5.33 9.60 11.33
N VAL A 277 6.42 8.82 11.48
CA VAL A 277 7.20 8.32 10.36
C VAL A 277 7.32 6.80 10.49
N LEU A 278 7.06 6.09 9.40
CA LEU A 278 7.22 4.65 9.27
C LEU A 278 8.42 4.33 8.36
N PRO A 279 9.60 4.01 8.91
CA PRO A 279 10.73 3.54 8.11
C PRO A 279 10.48 2.11 7.64
N ILE A 280 10.77 1.86 6.38
CA ILE A 280 10.67 0.54 5.74
C ILE A 280 12.00 0.27 5.06
N VAL A 281 12.69 -0.81 5.44
CA VAL A 281 13.88 -1.25 4.70
C VAL A 281 13.40 -2.04 3.50
N ALA A 282 13.63 -1.53 2.30
CA ALA A 282 13.33 -2.19 1.04
C ALA A 282 13.94 -1.38 -0.11
N GLY A 283 13.99 -1.98 -1.30
CA GLY A 283 14.60 -1.43 -2.49
C GLY A 283 15.77 -2.27 -3.00
N GLY A 284 16.17 -1.99 -4.24
CA GLY A 284 17.38 -2.55 -4.82
C GLY A 284 18.65 -1.86 -4.32
N PRO A 285 19.82 -2.30 -4.79
CA PRO A 285 21.09 -1.69 -4.43
C PRO A 285 21.13 -0.21 -4.84
N GLY A 286 21.57 0.65 -3.93
CA GLY A 286 21.80 2.06 -4.17
C GLY A 286 21.39 2.96 -3.01
N VAL A 287 21.27 4.25 -3.30
CA VAL A 287 20.99 5.28 -2.28
C VAL A 287 19.71 6.06 -2.53
N LYS A 288 18.95 5.71 -3.57
CA LYS A 288 17.71 6.40 -3.92
C LYS A 288 16.60 5.95 -2.97
N MET A 289 16.19 6.84 -2.08
CA MET A 289 15.14 6.59 -1.11
C MET A 289 13.79 6.96 -1.71
N LEU A 290 12.73 6.44 -1.12
CA LEU A 290 11.36 6.78 -1.51
C LEU A 290 10.61 7.29 -0.30
N HIS A 291 9.92 8.41 -0.47
CA HIS A 291 8.98 8.96 0.49
C HIS A 291 7.55 8.68 0.00
N LEU A 292 6.76 8.09 0.89
CA LEU A 292 5.32 7.91 0.75
C LEU A 292 4.63 8.93 1.66
N PRO A 293 4.31 10.14 1.16
CA PRO A 293 3.57 11.12 1.94
C PRO A 293 2.23 10.52 2.36
N GLY A 294 1.89 10.65 3.64
CA GLY A 294 0.58 10.23 4.14
C GLY A 294 -0.55 11.04 3.50
N TRP A 295 -1.74 10.47 3.43
CA TRP A 295 -2.93 11.23 3.06
C TRP A 295 -3.44 12.05 4.26
N MET A 296 -3.70 13.33 4.03
CA MET A 296 -3.91 14.36 5.07
C MET A 296 -5.29 14.35 5.72
N GLY A 297 -6.19 13.42 5.34
CA GLY A 297 -7.55 13.35 5.86
C GLY A 297 -7.68 12.69 7.23
N GLY A 298 -6.64 12.73 8.07
CA GLY A 298 -6.67 12.17 9.43
C GLY A 298 -6.61 10.64 9.48
N SER A 299 -5.81 10.02 8.61
CA SER A 299 -5.60 8.58 8.59
C SER A 299 -4.32 8.15 9.30
N ARG A 300 -4.37 7.00 9.97
CA ARG A 300 -3.20 6.30 10.54
C ARG A 300 -3.06 4.92 9.91
N PRO A 301 -1.83 4.37 9.83
CA PRO A 301 -1.63 3.03 9.35
C PRO A 301 -2.25 2.01 10.31
N VAL A 302 -2.65 0.88 9.75
CA VAL A 302 -3.19 -0.25 10.52
C VAL A 302 -2.33 -1.46 10.22
N THR A 303 -1.73 -2.04 11.26
CA THR A 303 -0.89 -3.24 11.16
C THR A 303 -1.61 -4.43 11.80
N VAL A 304 -1.75 -5.51 11.03
CA VAL A 304 -2.33 -6.78 11.50
C VAL A 304 -1.27 -7.87 11.41
N ARG A 305 -1.12 -8.65 12.49
CA ARG A 305 -0.24 -9.84 12.50
C ARG A 305 -0.97 -11.05 11.90
N MET A 306 -0.22 -11.89 11.20
CA MET A 306 -0.71 -13.11 10.55
C MET A 306 -0.10 -14.37 11.15
#